data_AF-A0A3E0I7Y5-F1
#
_entry.id   AF-A0A3E0I7Y5-F1
#
_cell.length_a   1.000
_cell.length_b   1.000
_cell.length_c   1.000
_cell.angle_alpha   90.00
_cell.angle_beta   90.00
_cell.angle_gamma   90.00
#
_symmetry.space_group_name_H-M   'P 1'
#
loop_
_entity.id
_entity.type
_entity.pdbx_description
1 polymer ?
#
loop_
_entity_poly.entity_id
_entity_poly.type
_entity_poly.pdbx_seq_one_letter_code
_entity_poly.pdbx_strand_id
1 'polypeptide(L)'
;MTEALTTLDSHDVVTRITVLLDAFVSAVTADPRLPRLNYVEAVGVSEDLERQHQEWVTRWADFIESEAQHAAAHGVAPTRDYRLTAIALVGAITGLLREWQSHQPPWPVADIAAEIRALMLAAILRASA
;
A
#
# COMPACT_ATOMS: atom_id res chain seq x y z
N MET A 1 -13.73 -1.07 6.62
CA MET A 1 -13.10 -0.66 5.35
C MET A 1 -14.16 -0.28 4.31
N THR A 2 -15.23 -1.08 4.15
CA THR A 2 -16.28 -0.88 3.14
C THR A 2 -17.14 0.39 3.33
N GLU A 3 -17.43 0.84 4.55
CA GLU A 3 -18.16 2.12 4.80
C GLU A 3 -17.33 3.38 4.55
N ALA A 4 -16.00 3.30 4.66
CA ALA A 4 -15.12 4.43 4.36
C ALA A 4 -15.03 4.68 2.85
N LEU A 5 -15.23 3.65 2.02
CA LEU A 5 -15.15 3.74 0.56
C LEU A 5 -16.33 4.50 -0.07
N THR A 6 -17.55 4.40 0.49
CA THR A 6 -18.76 5.04 -0.04
C THR A 6 -18.82 6.55 0.18
N THR A 7 -18.13 7.08 1.20
CA THR A 7 -18.03 8.53 1.46
C THR A 7 -16.89 9.20 0.68
N LEU A 8 -16.02 8.41 0.04
CA LEU A 8 -14.85 8.88 -0.69
C LEU A 8 -15.09 9.09 -2.20
N ASP A 9 -16.27 8.76 -2.72
CA ASP A 9 -16.61 8.86 -4.16
C ASP A 9 -16.56 10.29 -4.71
N SER A 10 -16.64 11.29 -3.84
CA SER A 10 -16.57 12.72 -4.19
C SER A 10 -15.22 13.38 -3.88
N HIS A 11 -14.28 12.65 -3.28
CA HIS A 11 -12.97 13.20 -2.90
C HIS A 11 -11.95 13.04 -4.03
N ASP A 12 -11.06 14.03 -4.17
CA ASP A 12 -9.96 13.96 -5.13
C ASP A 12 -9.03 12.78 -4.82
N VAL A 13 -8.29 12.29 -5.82
CA VAL A 13 -7.49 11.07 -5.68
C VAL A 13 -6.45 11.17 -4.56
N VAL A 14 -5.91 12.38 -4.32
CA VAL A 14 -4.91 12.59 -3.29
C VAL A 14 -5.55 12.36 -1.94
N THR A 15 -6.74 12.91 -1.69
CA THR A 15 -7.51 12.68 -0.46
C THR A 15 -7.89 11.21 -0.27
N ARG A 16 -8.25 10.48 -1.33
CA ARG A 16 -8.54 9.05 -1.23
C ARG A 16 -7.31 8.22 -0.84
N ILE A 17 -6.22 8.39 -1.58
CA ILE A 17 -4.93 7.74 -1.31
C ILE A 17 -4.46 8.07 0.11
N THR A 18 -4.61 9.34 0.51
CA THR A 18 -4.32 9.83 1.86
C THR A 18 -5.07 9.05 2.93
N VAL A 19 -6.40 9.03 2.85
CA VAL A 19 -7.26 8.40 3.88
C VAL A 19 -7.01 6.90 3.97
N LEU A 20 -6.88 6.24 2.81
CA LEU A 20 -6.65 4.80 2.73
C LEU A 20 -5.28 4.42 3.29
N LEU A 21 -4.25 5.20 2.97
CA LEU A 21 -2.91 4.98 3.49
C LEU A 21 -2.82 5.27 4.99
N ASP A 22 -3.45 6.32 5.48
CA ASP A 22 -3.47 6.64 6.91
C ASP A 22 -4.17 5.52 7.71
N ALA A 23 -5.27 4.98 7.18
CA ALA A 23 -5.94 3.82 7.76
C ALA A 23 -5.04 2.57 7.76
N PHE A 24 -4.32 2.32 6.67
CA PHE A 24 -3.38 1.19 6.56
C PHE A 24 -2.21 1.33 7.54
N VAL A 25 -1.52 2.47 7.52
CA VAL A 25 -0.38 2.74 8.39
C VAL A 25 -0.82 2.68 9.84
N SER A 26 -1.92 3.35 10.21
CA SER A 26 -2.45 3.28 11.57
C SER A 26 -2.76 1.85 12.00
N ALA A 27 -3.27 0.99 11.11
CA ALA A 27 -3.54 -0.40 11.42
C ALA A 27 -2.27 -1.24 11.58
N VAL A 28 -1.22 -0.95 10.81
CA VAL A 28 0.08 -1.65 10.86
C VAL A 28 0.93 -1.19 12.05
N THR A 29 0.85 0.09 12.42
CA THR A 29 1.68 0.67 13.48
C THR A 29 0.98 0.70 14.84
N ALA A 30 -0.31 0.35 14.92
CA ALA A 30 -1.05 0.23 16.18
C ALA A 30 -0.43 -0.80 17.14
N ASP A 31 0.27 -1.80 16.62
CA ASP A 31 1.07 -2.72 17.43
C ASP A 31 2.36 -3.09 16.68
N PRO A 32 3.54 -2.56 17.09
CA PRO A 32 4.83 -2.91 16.51
C PRO A 32 5.17 -4.41 16.63
N ARG A 33 4.50 -5.16 17.53
CA ARG A 33 4.60 -6.62 17.66
C ARG A 33 3.63 -7.38 16.76
N LEU A 34 2.70 -6.69 16.10
CA LEU A 34 1.84 -7.25 15.06
C LEU A 34 2.26 -6.78 13.67
N PRO A 35 3.39 -7.25 13.18
CA PRO A 35 3.56 -7.35 11.76
C PRO A 35 2.62 -8.45 11.26
N ARG A 36 1.41 -8.04 10.83
CA ARG A 36 0.68 -8.80 9.82
C ARG A 36 1.55 -9.05 8.56
N LEU A 37 2.66 -8.32 8.43
CA LEU A 37 3.72 -8.45 7.43
C LEU A 37 4.91 -9.37 7.79
N ASN A 38 5.00 -9.97 8.99
CA ASN A 38 6.11 -10.87 9.35
C ASN A 38 5.97 -12.28 8.79
N TYR A 39 5.19 -12.48 7.74
CA TYR A 39 5.20 -13.77 7.05
C TYR A 39 6.51 -14.08 6.34
N VAL A 40 7.39 -13.10 6.18
CA VAL A 40 8.69 -13.27 5.53
C VAL A 40 9.74 -13.92 6.44
N GLU A 41 9.48 -14.08 7.74
CA GLU A 41 10.28 -14.99 8.58
C GLU A 41 9.80 -16.45 8.51
N ALA A 42 8.66 -16.70 7.84
CA ALA A 42 8.07 -18.04 7.64
C ALA A 42 7.99 -18.47 6.17
N VAL A 43 8.65 -17.76 5.25
CA VAL A 43 8.81 -18.20 3.85
C VAL A 43 9.65 -19.49 3.88
N GLY A 44 9.01 -20.61 3.57
CA GLY A 44 9.61 -21.95 3.55
C GLY A 44 9.14 -22.91 4.65
N VAL A 45 8.21 -22.53 5.54
CA VAL A 45 7.78 -23.38 6.68
C VAL A 45 6.41 -24.06 6.46
N SER A 46 5.53 -23.53 5.59
CA SER A 46 4.26 -24.16 5.19
C SER A 46 3.70 -23.57 3.88
N GLU A 47 3.21 -24.43 2.98
CA GLU A 47 2.57 -24.04 1.70
C GLU A 47 1.33 -23.16 1.90
N ASP A 48 0.63 -23.32 3.02
CA ASP A 48 -0.57 -22.54 3.34
C ASP A 48 -0.23 -21.08 3.64
N LEU A 49 0.94 -20.84 4.24
CA LEU A 49 1.43 -19.51 4.59
C LEU A 49 1.90 -18.75 3.34
N GLU A 50 2.56 -19.45 2.43
CA GLU A 50 2.95 -18.89 1.13
C GLU A 50 1.70 -18.52 0.32
N ARG A 51 0.70 -19.39 0.25
CA ARG A 51 -0.57 -19.08 -0.42
C ARG A 51 -1.29 -17.88 0.20
N GLN A 52 -1.33 -17.80 1.53
CA GLN A 52 -1.92 -16.66 2.23
C GLN A 52 -1.16 -15.36 1.93
N HIS A 53 0.17 -15.41 1.84
CA HIS A 53 0.99 -14.26 1.44
C HIS A 53 0.68 -13.82 0.01
N GLN A 54 0.63 -14.76 -0.94
CA GLN A 54 0.31 -14.47 -2.34
C GLN A 54 -1.11 -13.88 -2.50
N GLU A 55 -2.09 -14.41 -1.77
CA GLU A 55 -3.45 -13.84 -1.74
C GLU A 55 -3.45 -12.41 -1.19
N TRP A 56 -2.69 -12.15 -0.13
CA TRP A 56 -2.59 -10.82 0.47
C TRP A 56 -1.95 -9.83 -0.50
N VAL A 57 -0.80 -10.18 -1.09
CA VAL A 57 -0.12 -9.35 -2.11
C VAL A 57 -1.05 -9.07 -3.29
N THR A 58 -1.76 -10.09 -3.77
CA THR A 58 -2.70 -9.95 -4.89
C THR A 58 -3.81 -8.97 -4.53
N ARG A 59 -4.48 -9.14 -3.39
CA ARG A 59 -5.56 -8.23 -2.96
C ARG A 59 -5.10 -6.78 -2.81
N TRP A 60 -3.90 -6.56 -2.28
CA TRP A 60 -3.36 -5.20 -2.17
C TRP A 60 -3.01 -4.59 -3.52
N ALA A 61 -2.45 -5.39 -4.42
CA ALA A 61 -2.14 -4.93 -5.76
C ALA A 61 -3.43 -4.60 -6.54
N ASP A 62 -4.46 -5.44 -6.45
CA ASP A 62 -5.77 -5.20 -7.08
C ASP A 62 -6.40 -3.90 -6.56
N PHE A 63 -6.29 -3.65 -5.26
CA PHE A 63 -6.78 -2.43 -4.63
C PHE A 63 -6.03 -1.18 -5.12
N ILE A 64 -4.70 -1.21 -5.11
CA ILE A 64 -3.87 -0.07 -5.59
C ILE A 64 -4.13 0.20 -7.07
N GLU A 65 -4.28 -0.86 -7.88
CA GLU A 65 -4.62 -0.75 -9.29
C GLU A 65 -5.99 -0.10 -9.49
N SER A 66 -7.00 -0.52 -8.72
CA SER A 66 -8.35 0.07 -8.79
C SER A 66 -8.36 1.57 -8.46
N GLU A 67 -7.63 1.99 -7.42
CA GLU A 67 -7.53 3.41 -7.07
C GLU A 67 -6.78 4.22 -8.15
N ALA A 68 -5.75 3.64 -8.77
CA ALA A 68 -5.03 4.28 -9.86
C ALA A 68 -5.87 4.40 -11.13
N GLN A 69 -6.66 3.37 -11.47
CA GLN A 69 -7.63 3.42 -12.56
C GLN A 69 -8.72 4.46 -12.30
N HIS A 70 -9.21 4.57 -11.06
CA HIS A 70 -10.14 5.62 -10.66
C HIS A 70 -9.54 7.02 -10.86
N ALA A 71 -8.27 7.21 -10.47
CA ALA A 71 -7.54 8.46 -10.69
C ALA A 71 -7.48 8.83 -12.19
N ALA A 72 -7.22 7.85 -13.05
CA ALA A 72 -7.14 8.03 -14.49
C ALA A 72 -8.51 8.36 -15.10
N ALA A 73 -9.57 7.67 -14.66
CA ALA A 73 -10.94 7.93 -15.10
C ALA A 73 -11.41 9.38 -14.81
N HIS A 74 -10.87 10.00 -13.77
CA HIS A 74 -11.16 11.39 -13.38
C HIS A 74 -10.14 12.40 -13.92
N GLY A 75 -9.22 11.98 -14.79
CA GLY A 75 -8.23 12.87 -15.43
C GLY A 75 -7.11 13.36 -14.49
N VAL A 76 -6.96 12.75 -13.31
CA VAL A 76 -5.92 13.13 -12.33
C VAL A 76 -4.60 12.39 -12.61
N ALA A 77 -4.69 11.17 -13.15
CA ALA A 77 -3.55 10.35 -13.53
C ALA A 77 -3.63 9.96 -15.02
N PRO A 78 -2.53 9.59 -15.67
CA PRO A 78 -2.57 9.20 -17.08
C PRO A 78 -3.26 7.85 -17.30
N THR A 79 -4.05 7.71 -18.36
CA THR A 79 -4.66 6.42 -18.73
C THR A 79 -3.59 5.43 -19.19
N ARG A 80 -3.32 4.40 -18.38
CA ARG A 80 -2.37 3.31 -18.68
C ARG A 80 -2.65 2.07 -17.83
N ASP A 81 -1.93 0.99 -18.12
CA ASP A 81 -1.91 -0.19 -17.26
C ASP A 81 -1.14 0.11 -15.95
N TYR A 82 -1.79 -0.17 -14.83
CA TYR A 82 -1.27 0.04 -13.48
C TYR A 82 -0.86 -1.25 -12.78
N ARG A 83 -1.13 -2.43 -13.35
CA ARG A 83 -0.92 -3.73 -12.68
C ARG A 83 0.50 -3.91 -12.14
N LEU A 84 1.51 -3.68 -12.99
CA LEU A 84 2.92 -3.78 -12.58
C LEU A 84 3.32 -2.69 -11.58
N THR A 85 2.71 -1.50 -11.67
CA THR A 85 2.94 -0.42 -10.70
C THR A 85 2.41 -0.82 -9.32
N ALA A 86 1.23 -1.42 -9.28
CA ALA A 86 0.61 -1.87 -8.04
C ALA A 86 1.42 -2.99 -7.37
N ILE A 87 1.86 -4.00 -8.11
CA ILE A 87 2.74 -5.06 -7.59
C ILE A 87 4.03 -4.47 -7.00
N ALA A 88 4.67 -3.54 -7.73
CA ALA A 88 5.90 -2.90 -7.28
C ALA A 88 5.69 -2.09 -5.99
N LEU A 89 4.58 -1.36 -5.87
CA LEU A 89 4.23 -0.60 -4.68
C LEU A 89 4.01 -1.52 -3.47
N VAL A 90 3.34 -2.66 -3.62
CA VAL A 90 3.19 -3.64 -2.53
C VAL A 90 4.55 -4.13 -2.04
N GLY A 91 5.47 -4.44 -2.95
CA GLY A 91 6.84 -4.84 -2.61
C GLY A 91 7.61 -3.75 -1.87
N ALA A 92 7.58 -2.51 -2.37
CA ALA A 92 8.27 -1.37 -1.76
C ALA A 92 7.74 -1.06 -0.35
N ILE A 93 6.42 -1.02 -0.19
CA ILE A 93 5.76 -0.80 1.12
C ILE A 93 6.12 -1.91 2.10
N THR A 94 6.12 -3.16 1.64
CA THR A 94 6.51 -4.31 2.46
C THR A 94 7.97 -4.22 2.91
N GLY A 95 8.87 -3.78 2.04
CA GLY A 95 10.28 -3.53 2.36
C GLY A 95 10.46 -2.42 3.41
N LEU A 96 9.79 -1.28 3.22
CA LEU A 96 9.85 -0.16 4.17
C LEU A 96 9.34 -0.55 5.56
N LEU A 97 8.24 -1.29 5.62
CA LEU A 97 7.67 -1.74 6.89
C LEU A 97 8.56 -2.78 7.59
N ARG A 98 9.25 -3.64 6.84
CA ARG A 98 10.26 -4.56 7.40
C ARG A 98 11.41 -3.78 8.02
N GLU A 99 11.99 -2.86 7.26
CA GLU A 99 13.12 -2.06 7.72
C GLU A 99 12.75 -1.25 8.96
N TRP A 100 11.58 -0.61 8.95
CA TRP A 100 11.05 0.14 10.10
C TRP A 100 10.98 -0.70 11.39
N GLN A 101 10.56 -1.97 11.29
CA GLN A 101 10.43 -2.86 12.44
C GLN A 101 11.78 -3.36 12.97
N SER A 102 12.75 -3.60 12.09
CA SER A 102 14.08 -4.06 12.48
C SER A 102 15.00 -2.94 12.97
N HIS A 103 14.72 -1.69 12.59
CA HIS A 103 15.61 -0.57 12.86
C HIS A 103 15.59 -0.13 14.33
N GLN A 104 16.77 0.08 14.92
CA GLN A 104 16.94 0.59 16.29
C GLN A 104 17.89 1.80 16.33
N PRO A 105 17.46 2.96 16.86
CA PRO A 105 16.11 3.27 17.37
C PRO A 105 15.06 3.31 16.24
N PRO A 106 13.77 3.03 16.51
CA PRO A 106 12.74 3.03 15.48
C PRO A 106 12.60 4.39 14.82
N TRP A 107 12.34 4.42 13.51
CA TRP A 107 12.02 5.68 12.82
C TRP A 107 10.64 6.17 13.27
N PRO A 108 10.39 7.49 13.26
CA PRO A 108 9.05 8.01 13.47
C PRO A 108 8.05 7.41 12.48
N VAL A 109 6.90 6.93 12.97
CA VAL A 109 5.82 6.38 12.14
C VAL A 109 5.38 7.36 11.06
N ALA A 110 5.36 8.66 11.40
CA ALA A 110 4.99 9.72 10.48
C ALA A 110 5.91 9.79 9.24
N ASP A 111 7.20 9.51 9.42
CA ASP A 111 8.18 9.57 8.33
C ASP A 111 7.96 8.39 7.36
N ILE A 112 7.73 7.18 7.89
CA ILE A 112 7.40 6.01 7.07
C ILE A 112 6.08 6.21 6.33
N ALA A 113 5.07 6.77 7.00
CA ALA A 113 3.78 7.08 6.38
C ALA A 113 3.93 8.09 5.24
N ALA A 114 4.71 9.14 5.46
CA ALA A 114 4.97 10.19 4.48
C ALA A 114 5.73 9.64 3.27
N GLU A 115 6.70 8.76 3.47
CA GLU A 115 7.47 8.15 2.38
C GLU A 115 6.60 7.22 1.53
N ILE A 116 5.81 6.34 2.16
CA ILE A 116 4.89 5.45 1.44
C ILE A 116 3.92 6.29 0.58
N ARG A 117 3.39 7.38 1.14
CA ARG A 117 2.49 8.30 0.45
C ARG A 117 3.13 8.93 -0.76
N ALA A 118 4.34 9.47 -0.59
CA ALA A 118 5.09 10.10 -1.67
C ALA A 118 5.37 9.11 -2.81
N LEU A 119 5.79 7.88 -2.47
CA LEU A 119 6.02 6.81 -3.43
C LEU A 119 4.75 6.43 -4.20
N MET A 120 3.62 6.26 -3.51
CA MET A 120 2.34 5.93 -4.15
C MET A 120 1.91 7.03 -5.12
N LEU A 121 1.93 8.30 -4.70
CA LEU A 121 1.55 9.42 -5.54
C LEU A 121 2.48 9.56 -6.75
N ALA A 122 3.79 9.49 -6.54
CA ALA A 122 4.76 9.55 -7.62
C ALA A 122 4.54 8.40 -8.64
N ALA A 123 4.32 7.19 -8.15
CA ALA A 123 4.10 6.02 -9.00
C ALA A 123 2.79 6.08 -9.79
N ILE A 124 1.72 6.61 -9.20
CA ILE A 124 0.40 6.73 -9.84
C ILE A 124 0.38 7.87 -10.85
N LEU A 125 0.93 9.03 -10.48
CA LEU A 125 0.87 10.27 -11.26
C LEU A 125 1.95 10.38 -12.34
N ARG A 126 2.99 9.52 -12.34
CA ARG A 126 4.03 9.57 -13.37
C ARG A 126 3.43 9.51 -14.76
N ALA A 127 3.97 10.33 -15.67
CA ALA A 127 3.62 10.27 -17.09
C ALA A 127 3.93 8.89 -17.67
N SER A 128 3.09 8.45 -18.61
CA SER A 128 3.40 7.31 -19.47
C SER A 128 4.63 7.68 -20.33
N ALA A 129 5.64 6.81 -20.37
CA ALA A 129 6.77 6.93 -21.29
C ALA A 129 6.33 6.65 -22.73
#